data_AF-A0A965V7U7-F1
#
_entry.id   AF-A0A965V7U7-F1
#
_cell.length_a   1.000
_cell.length_b   1.000
_cell.length_c   1.000
_cell.angle_alpha   90.00
_cell.angle_beta   90.00
_cell.angle_gamma   90.00
#
_symmetry.space_group_name_H-M   'P 1'
#
loop_
_entity.id
_entity.type
_entity.pdbx_description
1 polymer ?
#
loop_
_entity_poly.entity_id
_entity_poly.type
_entity_poly.pdbx_seq_one_letter_code
_entity_poly.pdbx_strand_id
1 'polypeptide(L)'
;MKTLLSLLFQFYLFQFYSQPLNSWSDEKIMVKKASEVSTIMNAEMIFTERWDILPQPQFWKQIMLLSPDSCLINVAATRVILKKMSIKDWNSQSELEKDSVRQNLRKEFGLSNSDRIYVTTGKNDFFKFKEVYPSLSKGVAAFEKFGVDPWYAQAILLIESPGQLKKSISGAYGAFQLMPNVARAQGLTVNNTIDERANFERCAYGSARLIQKNCIPEAKNILAPYSLKYNETDLWFRLFVMHVYHAGAGNVAAVIAKIQPKIASKQIILDMWQNTGGGFGNNSQNYTQLALAAQLIIHDMIYKECDEISDCASR
;
A
#
# COMPACT_ATOMS: atom_id res chain seq x y z
N MET A 1 -34.12 -43.94 -36.73
CA MET A 1 -34.43 -44.06 -35.28
C MET A 1 -33.27 -43.42 -34.53
N LYS A 2 -33.54 -42.28 -33.89
CA LYS A 2 -32.54 -41.37 -33.30
C LYS A 2 -32.01 -41.97 -31.99
N THR A 3 -30.69 -42.05 -31.82
CA THR A 3 -30.07 -42.26 -30.51
C THR A 3 -29.27 -41.01 -30.14
N LEU A 4 -29.80 -40.33 -29.13
CA LEU A 4 -29.27 -39.13 -28.47
C LEU A 4 -27.91 -39.46 -27.85
N LEU A 5 -26.85 -38.76 -28.25
CA LEU A 5 -25.61 -38.68 -27.47
C LEU A 5 -25.76 -37.52 -26.48
N SER A 6 -25.84 -37.84 -25.20
CA SER A 6 -25.93 -36.89 -24.10
C SER A 6 -24.59 -36.17 -23.92
N LEU A 7 -24.59 -34.85 -24.12
CA LEU A 7 -23.51 -33.94 -23.72
C LEU A 7 -23.59 -33.71 -22.21
N LEU A 8 -22.75 -34.41 -21.44
CA LEU A 8 -22.51 -34.10 -20.04
C LEU A 8 -21.65 -32.84 -19.93
N PHE A 9 -22.32 -31.71 -19.71
CA PHE A 9 -21.69 -30.45 -19.28
C PHE A 9 -21.15 -30.65 -17.86
N GLN A 10 -19.85 -30.91 -17.71
CA GLN A 10 -19.18 -30.82 -16.41
C GLN A 10 -19.09 -29.34 -16.02
N PHE A 11 -20.00 -28.90 -15.17
CA PHE A 11 -19.86 -27.67 -14.40
C PHE A 11 -18.64 -27.82 -13.49
N TYR A 12 -17.52 -27.21 -13.87
CA TYR A 12 -16.45 -26.91 -12.94
C TYR A 12 -16.97 -25.88 -11.93
N LEU A 13 -17.40 -26.37 -10.77
CA LEU A 13 -17.60 -25.54 -9.58
C LEU A 13 -16.23 -24.97 -9.21
N PHE A 14 -15.96 -23.73 -9.62
CA PHE A 14 -14.93 -22.93 -8.98
C PHE A 14 -15.32 -22.79 -7.51
N GLN A 15 -14.61 -23.52 -6.64
CA GLN A 15 -14.67 -23.24 -5.22
C GLN A 15 -14.05 -21.87 -5.00
N PHE A 16 -14.91 -20.87 -4.84
CA PHE A 16 -14.54 -19.56 -4.32
C PHE A 16 -14.06 -19.76 -2.88
N TYR A 17 -12.76 -19.98 -2.68
CA TYR A 17 -12.16 -19.83 -1.37
C TYR A 17 -12.16 -18.34 -1.03
N SER A 18 -13.26 -17.87 -0.46
CA SER A 18 -13.28 -16.67 0.38
C SER A 18 -12.18 -16.82 1.43
N GLN A 19 -11.57 -15.71 1.84
CA GLN A 19 -10.81 -15.72 3.09
C GLN A 19 -11.69 -16.36 4.18
N PRO A 20 -11.11 -17.14 5.11
CA PRO A 20 -11.89 -17.66 6.23
C PRO A 20 -12.67 -16.50 6.85
N LEU A 21 -13.90 -16.77 7.28
CA LEU A 21 -14.75 -15.83 8.04
C LEU A 21 -14.09 -15.58 9.42
N ASN A 22 -12.87 -15.06 9.40
CA ASN A 22 -12.22 -14.52 10.56
C ASN A 22 -12.92 -13.20 10.81
N SER A 23 -13.51 -13.06 11.98
CA SER A 23 -13.80 -11.73 12.48
C SER A 23 -12.46 -11.04 12.62
N TRP A 24 -12.13 -10.10 11.73
CA TRP A 24 -11.01 -9.16 11.92
C TRP A 24 -11.20 -8.26 13.15
N SER A 25 -12.20 -8.55 14.00
CA SER A 25 -12.51 -7.91 15.27
C SER A 25 -11.31 -7.81 16.20
N ASP A 26 -10.45 -8.84 16.26
CA ASP A 26 -9.26 -8.83 17.11
C ASP A 26 -8.21 -7.80 16.65
N GLU A 27 -8.26 -7.41 15.37
CA GLU A 27 -7.37 -6.41 14.78
C GLU A 27 -8.03 -5.02 14.65
N LYS A 28 -9.33 -4.90 15.00
CA LYS A 28 -10.08 -3.65 14.98
C LYS A 28 -10.07 -3.00 16.35
N ILE A 29 -9.90 -1.68 16.36
CA ILE A 29 -10.07 -0.84 17.55
C ILE A 29 -11.18 0.17 17.32
N MET A 30 -11.90 0.48 18.40
CA MET A 30 -12.78 1.63 18.47
C MET A 30 -12.01 2.79 19.08
N VAL A 31 -12.00 3.92 18.38
CA VAL A 31 -11.39 5.16 18.83
C VAL A 31 -12.50 6.17 19.08
N LYS A 32 -12.58 6.66 20.31
CA LYS A 32 -13.51 7.73 20.70
C LYS A 32 -12.76 9.05 20.77
N LYS A 33 -13.32 10.07 20.13
CA LYS A 33 -12.83 11.44 20.17
C LYS A 33 -14.02 12.40 20.20
N ALA A 34 -14.17 13.12 21.30
CA ALA A 34 -15.36 13.88 21.63
C ALA A 34 -16.63 13.02 21.50
N SER A 35 -17.56 13.42 20.63
CA SER A 35 -18.81 12.69 20.35
C SER A 35 -18.69 11.71 19.18
N GLU A 36 -17.52 11.58 18.56
CA GLU A 36 -17.30 10.70 17.41
C GLU A 36 -16.67 9.37 17.84
N VAL A 37 -17.17 8.28 17.26
CA VAL A 37 -16.60 6.94 17.41
C VAL A 37 -16.21 6.44 16.03
N SER A 38 -14.96 6.02 15.88
CA SER A 38 -14.41 5.45 14.65
C SER A 38 -13.98 4.01 14.91
N THR A 39 -14.29 3.11 13.98
CA THR A 39 -13.73 1.75 13.95
C THR A 39 -12.65 1.70 12.89
N ILE A 40 -11.45 1.29 13.25
CA ILE A 40 -10.28 1.26 12.36
C ILE A 40 -9.44 0.02 12.64
N MET A 41 -8.50 -0.31 11.75
CA MET A 41 -7.52 -1.37 11.97
C MET A 41 -6.39 -0.85 12.86
N ASN A 42 -5.99 -1.63 13.86
CA ASN A 42 -4.84 -1.31 14.69
C ASN A 42 -3.52 -1.52 13.92
N ALA A 43 -2.43 -1.03 14.50
CA ALA A 43 -1.08 -1.12 13.92
C ALA A 43 -0.18 -2.11 14.67
N GLU A 44 -0.73 -2.97 15.54
CA GLU A 44 0.03 -3.80 16.47
C GLU A 44 1.08 -4.67 15.77
N MET A 45 0.71 -5.33 14.66
CA MET A 45 1.64 -6.16 13.88
C MET A 45 2.86 -5.42 13.34
N ILE A 46 2.75 -4.10 13.12
CA ILE A 46 3.90 -3.28 12.69
C ILE A 46 4.94 -3.23 13.80
N PHE A 47 4.52 -3.17 15.07
CA PHE A 47 5.41 -3.12 16.23
C PHE A 47 5.88 -4.51 16.68
N THR A 48 4.98 -5.50 16.76
CA THR A 48 5.35 -6.85 17.23
C THR A 48 6.37 -7.51 16.32
N GLU A 49 6.23 -7.33 15.00
CA GLU A 49 7.20 -7.85 14.04
C GLU A 49 8.40 -6.92 13.83
N ARG A 50 8.44 -5.72 14.42
CA ARG A 50 9.53 -4.73 14.25
C ARG A 50 9.66 -4.14 12.84
N TRP A 51 8.55 -3.88 12.17
CA TRP A 51 8.53 -3.06 10.95
C TRP A 51 8.72 -1.57 11.24
N ASP A 52 8.29 -1.14 12.43
CA ASP A 52 8.40 0.23 12.92
C ASP A 52 9.85 0.74 12.93
N ILE A 53 10.84 -0.10 13.26
CA ILE A 53 12.24 0.32 13.31
C ILE A 53 12.96 0.33 11.96
N LEU A 54 12.31 -0.15 10.90
CA LEU A 54 12.96 -0.23 9.59
C LEU A 54 13.21 1.19 9.04
N PRO A 55 14.39 1.44 8.44
CA PRO A 55 14.70 2.76 7.88
C PRO A 55 13.70 3.23 6.83
N GLN A 56 13.11 2.32 6.06
CA GLN A 56 12.25 2.64 4.93
C GLN A 56 10.91 3.28 5.36
N PRO A 57 10.08 2.64 6.22
CA PRO A 57 8.89 3.29 6.78
C PRO A 57 9.23 4.56 7.56
N GLN A 58 10.31 4.60 8.33
CA GLN A 58 10.68 5.79 9.11
C GLN A 58 11.06 6.98 8.24
N PHE A 59 11.79 6.74 7.16
CA PHE A 59 12.11 7.76 6.17
C PHE A 59 10.83 8.31 5.52
N TRP A 60 9.92 7.44 5.07
CA TRP A 60 8.68 7.88 4.46
C TRP A 60 7.76 8.59 5.44
N LYS A 61 7.74 8.19 6.71
CA LYS A 61 7.02 8.90 7.78
C LYS A 61 7.50 10.35 7.89
N GLN A 62 8.81 10.58 7.84
CA GLN A 62 9.35 11.95 7.82
C GLN A 62 8.93 12.71 6.55
N ILE A 63 9.04 12.11 5.37
CA ILE A 63 8.67 12.75 4.09
C ILE A 63 7.18 13.12 4.05
N MET A 64 6.29 12.24 4.52
CA MET A 64 4.85 12.46 4.54
C MET A 64 4.43 13.62 5.45
N LEU A 65 5.20 13.90 6.51
CA LEU A 65 4.94 15.00 7.45
C LEU A 65 5.70 16.28 7.08
N LEU A 66 6.76 16.16 6.28
CA LEU A 66 7.61 17.27 5.86
C LEU A 66 6.89 18.17 4.84
N SER A 67 7.09 19.48 4.99
CA SER A 67 6.61 20.51 4.06
C SER A 67 7.22 20.36 2.67
N PRO A 68 6.48 20.64 1.58
CA PRO A 68 6.98 20.56 0.21
C PRO A 68 8.06 21.60 -0.12
N ASP A 69 8.29 22.59 0.74
CA ASP A 69 9.40 23.55 0.61
C ASP A 69 10.76 22.98 1.07
N SER A 70 10.76 21.77 1.60
CA SER A 70 11.91 21.10 2.19
C SER A 70 12.18 19.76 1.49
N CYS A 71 13.43 19.34 1.43
CA CYS A 71 13.83 18.04 0.91
C CYS A 71 14.85 17.35 1.80
N LEU A 72 14.86 16.02 1.72
CA LEU A 72 15.86 15.15 2.33
C LEU A 72 16.74 14.56 1.22
N ILE A 73 18.05 14.73 1.38
CA ILE A 73 19.06 14.04 0.58
C ILE A 73 19.38 12.74 1.30
N ASN A 74 19.18 11.59 0.63
CA ASN A 74 19.27 10.28 1.26
C ASN A 74 19.98 9.25 0.38
N VAL A 75 20.57 8.24 1.01
CA VAL A 75 21.02 7.03 0.31
C VAL A 75 19.79 6.24 -0.15
N ALA A 76 19.75 5.82 -1.40
CA ALA A 76 18.59 5.18 -2.00
C ALA A 76 18.26 3.82 -1.34
N ALA A 77 19.26 2.96 -1.17
CA ALA A 77 19.07 1.59 -0.67
C ALA A 77 18.72 1.56 0.83
N THR A 78 19.42 2.35 1.64
CA THR A 78 19.34 2.32 3.11
C THR A 78 18.40 3.37 3.70
N ARG A 79 17.98 4.36 2.90
CA ARG A 79 17.20 5.52 3.35
C ARG A 79 17.85 6.38 4.44
N VAL A 80 19.16 6.19 4.67
CA VAL A 80 19.95 7.06 5.54
C VAL A 80 19.90 8.49 5.01
N ILE A 81 19.47 9.42 5.84
CA ILE A 81 19.38 10.84 5.52
C ILE A 81 20.76 11.46 5.74
N LEU A 82 21.31 12.05 4.68
CA LEU A 82 22.61 12.70 4.66
C LEU A 82 22.49 14.20 4.94
N LYS A 83 21.40 14.82 4.45
CA LYS A 83 21.17 16.25 4.60
C LYS A 83 19.69 16.59 4.49
N LYS A 84 19.23 17.60 5.23
CA LYS A 84 17.94 18.26 5.05
C LYS A 84 18.18 19.70 4.60
N MET A 85 17.45 20.17 3.60
CA MET A 85 17.56 21.55 3.12
C MET A 85 16.28 22.04 2.44
N SER A 86 16.23 23.32 2.06
CA SER A 86 15.13 23.82 1.23
C SER A 86 15.20 23.25 -0.18
N ILE A 87 14.04 22.91 -0.74
CA ILE A 87 13.95 22.53 -2.15
C ILE A 87 14.32 23.70 -3.07
N LYS A 88 14.08 24.94 -2.64
CA LYS A 88 14.45 26.15 -3.39
C LYS A 88 15.96 26.23 -3.56
N ASP A 89 16.70 26.06 -2.47
CA ASP A 89 18.17 26.10 -2.47
C ASP A 89 18.77 24.91 -3.25
N TRP A 90 18.09 23.76 -3.25
CA TRP A 90 18.49 22.63 -4.08
C TRP A 90 18.29 22.94 -5.57
N ASN A 91 17.16 23.54 -5.93
CA ASN A 91 16.81 23.85 -7.31
C ASN A 91 17.57 25.06 -7.87
N SER A 92 18.09 25.95 -7.03
CA SER A 92 18.91 27.08 -7.47
C SER A 92 20.33 26.67 -7.89
N GLN A 93 20.75 25.44 -7.58
CA GLN A 93 22.03 24.89 -8.00
C GLN A 93 21.97 24.35 -9.44
N SER A 94 23.06 24.56 -10.17
CA SER A 94 23.37 23.88 -11.43
C SER A 94 23.62 22.38 -11.21
N GLU A 95 23.57 21.58 -12.27
CA GLU A 95 23.84 20.13 -12.15
C GLU A 95 25.28 19.84 -11.68
N LEU A 96 26.26 20.66 -12.08
CA LEU A 96 27.63 20.55 -11.59
C LEU A 96 27.74 20.81 -10.08
N GLU A 97 27.00 21.79 -9.56
CA GLU A 97 26.95 22.07 -8.12
C GLU A 97 26.25 20.95 -7.36
N LYS A 98 25.12 20.44 -7.88
CA LYS A 98 24.42 19.28 -7.29
C LYS A 98 25.33 18.05 -7.24
N ASP A 99 26.10 17.82 -8.30
CA ASP A 99 27.07 16.72 -8.33
C ASP A 99 28.21 16.92 -7.34
N SER A 100 28.73 18.14 -7.22
CA SER A 100 29.72 18.50 -6.20
C SER A 100 29.18 18.26 -4.79
N VAL A 101 27.93 18.67 -4.50
CA VAL A 101 27.27 18.40 -3.22
C VAL A 101 27.16 16.90 -2.97
N ARG A 102 26.71 16.11 -3.96
CA ARG A 102 26.63 14.65 -3.82
C ARG A 102 28.01 14.03 -3.60
N GLN A 103 29.07 14.51 -4.25
CA GLN A 103 30.44 14.01 -4.06
C GLN A 103 30.98 14.34 -2.66
N ASN A 104 30.71 15.53 -2.15
CA ASN A 104 31.09 15.90 -0.79
C ASN A 104 30.38 15.03 0.24
N LEU A 105 29.07 14.80 0.07
CA LEU A 105 28.31 13.88 0.93
C LEU A 105 28.85 12.44 0.84
N ARG A 106 29.32 11.97 -0.32
CA ARG A 106 29.96 10.66 -0.41
C ARG A 106 31.22 10.58 0.43
N LYS A 107 32.09 11.59 0.35
CA LYS A 107 33.33 11.63 1.14
C LYS A 107 33.04 11.72 2.63
N GLU A 108 32.11 12.58 3.03
CA GLU A 108 31.73 12.82 4.43
C GLU A 108 31.16 11.55 5.09
N PHE A 109 30.32 10.80 4.38
CA PHE A 109 29.63 9.62 4.91
C PHE A 109 30.27 8.28 4.48
N GLY A 110 31.46 8.30 3.87
CA GLY A 110 32.17 7.09 3.45
C GLY A 110 31.43 6.24 2.42
N LEU A 111 30.66 6.87 1.51
CA LEU A 111 29.84 6.17 0.51
C LEU A 111 30.64 5.86 -0.76
N SER A 112 30.31 4.74 -1.40
CA SER A 112 30.88 4.33 -2.68
C SER A 112 30.30 5.11 -3.86
N ASN A 113 30.98 5.05 -5.01
CA ASN A 113 30.45 5.64 -6.25
C ASN A 113 29.19 4.93 -6.77
N SER A 114 28.98 3.66 -6.42
CA SER A 114 27.76 2.93 -6.75
C SER A 114 26.57 3.30 -5.87
N ASP A 115 26.79 3.96 -4.73
CA ASP A 115 25.70 4.42 -3.87
C ASP A 115 24.93 5.53 -4.55
N ARG A 116 23.65 5.24 -4.80
CA ARG A 116 22.70 6.20 -5.34
C ARG A 116 22.24 7.14 -4.24
N ILE A 117 22.42 8.44 -4.47
CA ILE A 117 21.94 9.50 -3.60
C ILE A 117 20.70 10.12 -4.25
N TYR A 118 19.59 10.13 -3.54
CA TYR A 118 18.34 10.73 -3.94
C TYR A 118 18.07 12.02 -3.20
N VAL A 119 17.25 12.86 -3.80
CA VAL A 119 16.66 14.04 -3.16
C VAL A 119 15.15 13.85 -3.20
N THR A 120 14.56 13.79 -2.01
CA THR A 120 13.13 13.52 -1.83
C THR A 120 12.48 14.70 -1.15
N THR A 121 11.56 15.37 -1.84
CA THR A 121 10.80 16.51 -1.33
C THR A 121 9.74 16.06 -0.33
N GLY A 122 9.45 16.88 0.68
CA GLY A 122 8.32 16.69 1.59
C GLY A 122 6.98 16.64 0.86
N LYS A 123 6.01 15.95 1.46
CA LYS A 123 4.73 15.60 0.82
C LYS A 123 3.51 15.83 1.70
N ASN A 124 3.59 16.69 2.72
CA ASN A 124 2.43 16.96 3.59
C ASN A 124 1.29 17.74 2.89
N ASP A 125 1.52 18.24 1.68
CA ASP A 125 0.53 18.80 0.76
C ASP A 125 -0.28 17.71 0.04
N PHE A 126 0.30 16.52 -0.12
CA PHE A 126 -0.37 15.35 -0.65
C PHE A 126 -0.99 14.49 0.46
N PHE A 127 -0.23 14.09 1.49
CA PHE A 127 -0.68 13.17 2.54
C PHE A 127 -1.50 13.88 3.63
N LYS A 128 -2.82 13.99 3.42
CA LYS A 128 -3.73 14.69 4.34
C LYS A 128 -4.39 13.75 5.34
N PHE A 129 -3.63 13.30 6.34
CA PHE A 129 -4.09 12.33 7.35
C PHE A 129 -5.35 12.76 8.12
N LYS A 130 -5.47 14.05 8.45
CA LYS A 130 -6.67 14.59 9.11
C LYS A 130 -7.91 14.55 8.22
N GLU A 131 -7.74 14.76 6.91
CA GLU A 131 -8.83 14.78 5.94
C GLU A 131 -9.28 13.36 5.56
N VAL A 132 -8.36 12.39 5.53
CA VAL A 132 -8.70 10.98 5.23
C VAL A 132 -9.29 10.24 6.44
N TYR A 133 -8.94 10.63 7.67
CA TYR A 133 -9.37 9.93 8.90
C TYR A 133 -10.88 9.62 8.95
N PRO A 134 -11.80 10.58 8.65
CA PRO A 134 -13.24 10.31 8.69
C PRO A 134 -13.74 9.24 7.69
N SER A 135 -12.93 8.90 6.68
CA SER A 135 -13.26 7.88 5.68
C SER A 135 -12.77 6.48 6.04
N LEU A 136 -11.85 6.34 7.01
CA LEU A 136 -11.23 5.05 7.35
C LEU A 136 -12.27 4.04 7.84
N SER A 137 -13.15 4.45 8.76
CA SER A 137 -14.22 3.56 9.26
C SER A 137 -15.20 3.11 8.18
N LYS A 138 -15.49 3.99 7.21
CA LYS A 138 -16.32 3.62 6.05
C LYS A 138 -15.62 2.59 5.17
N GLY A 139 -14.32 2.77 4.91
CA GLY A 139 -13.51 1.81 4.17
C GLY A 139 -13.44 0.45 4.85
N VAL A 140 -13.19 0.45 6.17
CA VAL A 140 -13.15 -0.77 6.99
C VAL A 140 -14.47 -1.53 6.92
N ALA A 141 -15.59 -0.84 7.17
CA ALA A 141 -16.91 -1.46 7.10
C ALA A 141 -17.27 -1.96 5.69
N ALA A 142 -16.88 -1.22 4.65
CA ALA A 142 -17.14 -1.61 3.27
C ALA A 142 -16.39 -2.89 2.87
N PHE A 143 -15.12 -3.02 3.21
CA PHE A 143 -14.34 -4.22 2.89
C PHE A 143 -14.80 -5.44 3.69
N GLU A 144 -15.09 -5.26 4.98
CA GLU A 144 -15.66 -6.32 5.83
C GLU A 144 -16.99 -6.82 5.26
N LYS A 145 -17.88 -5.92 4.84
CA LYS A 145 -19.16 -6.25 4.18
C LYS A 145 -18.98 -7.12 2.94
N PHE A 146 -17.86 -7.00 2.22
CA PHE A 146 -17.56 -7.78 1.02
C PHE A 146 -16.68 -9.02 1.30
N GLY A 147 -16.41 -9.33 2.57
CA GLY A 147 -15.60 -10.48 2.96
C GLY A 147 -14.13 -10.32 2.55
N VAL A 148 -13.59 -9.11 2.65
CA VAL A 148 -12.20 -8.79 2.35
C VAL A 148 -11.56 -8.13 3.56
N ASP A 149 -10.32 -8.52 3.85
CA ASP A 149 -9.54 -7.96 4.95
C ASP A 149 -9.57 -6.41 4.96
N PRO A 150 -10.17 -5.80 6.01
CA PRO A 150 -10.31 -4.34 6.10
C PRO A 150 -8.97 -3.61 6.21
N TRP A 151 -7.88 -4.29 6.55
CA TRP A 151 -6.53 -3.72 6.54
C TRP A 151 -6.16 -3.15 5.17
N TYR A 152 -6.56 -3.81 4.07
CA TYR A 152 -6.30 -3.30 2.74
C TYR A 152 -7.01 -1.98 2.47
N ALA A 153 -8.27 -1.83 2.92
CA ALA A 153 -9.02 -0.59 2.75
C ALA A 153 -8.30 0.58 3.41
N GLN A 154 -7.91 0.40 4.68
CA GLN A 154 -7.18 1.40 5.43
C GLN A 154 -5.83 1.72 4.78
N ALA A 155 -5.06 0.71 4.41
CA ALA A 155 -3.75 0.91 3.78
C ALA A 155 -3.84 1.68 2.45
N ILE A 156 -4.83 1.36 1.60
CA ILE A 156 -5.03 2.02 0.30
C ILE A 156 -5.49 3.48 0.48
N LEU A 157 -6.51 3.71 1.32
CA LEU A 157 -7.05 5.06 1.56
C LEU A 157 -5.97 6.03 2.04
N LEU A 158 -5.05 5.53 2.86
CA LEU A 158 -3.97 6.33 3.43
C LEU A 158 -2.89 6.78 2.43
N ILE A 159 -2.75 6.12 1.27
CA ILE A 159 -1.64 6.39 0.35
C ILE A 159 -2.05 6.73 -1.08
N GLU A 160 -3.18 6.26 -1.58
CA GLU A 160 -3.60 6.48 -2.97
C GLU A 160 -4.18 7.88 -3.20
N SER A 161 -5.02 8.34 -2.29
CA SER A 161 -5.75 9.61 -2.41
C SER A 161 -6.13 10.18 -1.04
N PRO A 162 -5.16 10.33 -0.12
CA PRO A 162 -5.44 10.68 1.26
C PRO A 162 -6.08 12.07 1.36
N GLY A 163 -7.39 12.10 1.57
CA GLY A 163 -8.19 13.33 1.71
C GLY A 163 -8.53 14.03 0.39
N GLN A 164 -8.23 13.45 -0.78
CA GLN A 164 -8.33 14.18 -2.06
C GLN A 164 -8.86 13.30 -3.21
N LEU A 165 -9.95 13.70 -3.88
CA LEU A 165 -10.46 13.03 -5.09
C LEU A 165 -9.75 13.54 -6.36
N LYS A 166 -8.44 13.33 -6.45
CA LYS A 166 -7.65 13.71 -7.63
C LYS A 166 -7.55 12.54 -8.62
N LYS A 167 -7.77 12.83 -9.90
CA LYS A 167 -7.47 11.89 -10.98
C LYS A 167 -5.97 11.89 -11.24
N SER A 168 -5.36 10.72 -11.32
CA SER A 168 -3.94 10.60 -11.67
C SER A 168 -3.69 10.91 -13.15
N ILE A 169 -2.44 11.17 -13.50
CA ILE A 169 -2.01 11.45 -14.89
C ILE A 169 -2.38 10.27 -15.82
N SER A 170 -2.30 9.04 -15.32
CA SER A 170 -2.66 7.82 -16.07
C SER A 170 -4.16 7.51 -16.04
N GLY A 171 -4.97 8.32 -15.36
CA GLY A 171 -6.43 8.22 -15.36
C GLY A 171 -7.05 7.36 -14.26
N ALA A 172 -6.26 6.90 -13.29
CA ALA A 172 -6.77 6.32 -12.04
C ALA A 172 -7.55 7.36 -11.24
N TYR A 173 -8.62 6.93 -10.57
CA TYR A 173 -9.57 7.86 -9.94
C TYR A 173 -10.33 7.23 -8.77
N GLY A 174 -10.91 8.08 -7.92
CA GLY A 174 -11.63 7.68 -6.72
C GLY A 174 -10.73 7.49 -5.50
N ALA A 175 -11.34 7.21 -4.36
CA ALA A 175 -10.64 7.04 -3.08
C ALA A 175 -9.62 5.88 -3.08
N PHE A 176 -9.82 4.90 -3.97
CA PHE A 176 -8.96 3.71 -4.13
C PHE A 176 -8.17 3.73 -5.46
N GLN A 177 -8.13 4.86 -6.17
CA GLN A 177 -7.37 5.08 -7.42
C GLN A 177 -7.49 3.95 -8.46
N LEU A 178 -8.72 3.54 -8.78
CA LEU A 178 -8.94 2.49 -9.77
C LEU A 178 -8.76 3.02 -11.20
N MET A 179 -8.00 2.29 -12.01
CA MET A 179 -7.89 2.53 -13.45
C MET A 179 -9.23 2.27 -14.15
N PRO A 180 -9.58 2.97 -15.25
CA PRO A 180 -10.89 2.84 -15.88
C PRO A 180 -11.24 1.40 -16.31
N ASN A 181 -10.29 0.69 -16.93
CA ASN A 181 -10.49 -0.70 -17.37
C ASN A 181 -10.66 -1.64 -16.18
N VAL A 182 -9.89 -1.41 -15.11
CA VAL A 182 -9.96 -2.21 -13.89
C VAL A 182 -11.31 -2.00 -13.21
N ALA A 183 -11.75 -0.76 -13.03
CA ALA A 183 -13.05 -0.44 -12.44
C ALA A 183 -14.20 -1.11 -13.22
N ARG A 184 -14.18 -1.05 -14.55
CA ARG A 184 -15.17 -1.76 -15.40
C ARG A 184 -15.15 -3.27 -15.19
N ALA A 185 -13.98 -3.88 -15.16
CA ALA A 185 -13.84 -5.32 -14.88
C ALA A 185 -14.38 -5.72 -13.50
N GLN A 186 -14.37 -4.80 -12.54
CA GLN A 186 -14.93 -5.02 -11.20
C GLN A 186 -16.43 -4.66 -11.07
N GLY A 187 -17.07 -4.28 -12.17
CA GLY A 187 -18.52 -4.01 -12.21
C GLY A 187 -18.91 -2.57 -11.87
N LEU A 188 -18.02 -1.61 -12.13
CA LEU A 188 -18.33 -0.18 -12.09
C LEU A 188 -18.62 0.34 -13.50
N THR A 189 -19.54 1.29 -13.59
CA THR A 189 -19.78 2.08 -14.78
C THR A 189 -18.78 3.23 -14.83
N VAL A 190 -17.94 3.22 -15.87
CA VAL A 190 -16.98 4.29 -16.16
C VAL A 190 -17.06 4.61 -17.65
N ASN A 191 -17.72 5.72 -17.98
CA ASN A 191 -17.87 6.27 -19.32
C ASN A 191 -17.89 7.82 -19.27
N ASN A 192 -18.19 8.48 -20.39
CA ASN A 192 -18.14 9.94 -20.49
C ASN A 192 -19.26 10.67 -19.71
N THR A 193 -20.28 9.94 -19.26
CA THR A 193 -21.44 10.48 -18.56
C THR A 193 -21.44 10.11 -17.08
N ILE A 194 -21.00 8.89 -16.75
CA ILE A 194 -21.02 8.31 -15.40
C ILE A 194 -19.63 7.74 -15.10
N ASP A 195 -19.02 8.21 -14.00
CA ASP A 195 -17.78 7.66 -13.45
C ASP A 195 -18.00 7.28 -11.99
N GLU A 196 -18.45 6.04 -11.76
CA GLU A 196 -18.79 5.54 -10.41
C GLU A 196 -17.59 5.49 -9.46
N ARG A 197 -16.35 5.64 -9.96
CA ARG A 197 -15.16 5.73 -9.10
C ARG A 197 -15.19 6.97 -8.20
N ALA A 198 -15.91 8.02 -8.59
CA ALA A 198 -16.10 9.20 -7.75
C ALA A 198 -16.93 8.92 -6.49
N ASN A 199 -17.82 7.93 -6.54
CA ASN A 199 -18.64 7.54 -5.40
C ASN A 199 -17.84 6.60 -4.48
N PHE A 200 -17.70 6.99 -3.21
CA PHE A 200 -16.88 6.24 -2.25
C PHE A 200 -17.29 4.77 -2.12
N GLU A 201 -18.59 4.49 -1.92
CA GLU A 201 -19.10 3.13 -1.74
C GLU A 201 -18.92 2.27 -2.99
N ARG A 202 -19.17 2.83 -4.18
CA ARG A 202 -18.95 2.13 -5.45
C ARG A 202 -17.46 1.89 -5.71
N CYS A 203 -16.60 2.85 -5.37
CA CYS A 203 -15.14 2.70 -5.48
C CYS A 203 -14.61 1.64 -4.50
N ALA A 204 -15.09 1.64 -3.25
CA ALA A 204 -14.77 0.63 -2.24
C ALA A 204 -15.20 -0.77 -2.69
N TYR A 205 -16.42 -0.91 -3.23
CA TYR A 205 -16.90 -2.15 -3.84
C TYR A 205 -15.98 -2.65 -4.96
N GLY A 206 -15.57 -1.76 -5.88
CA GLY A 206 -14.66 -2.11 -6.96
C GLY A 206 -13.29 -2.55 -6.46
N SER A 207 -12.74 -1.85 -5.47
CA SER A 207 -11.42 -2.15 -4.90
C SER A 207 -11.42 -3.46 -4.10
N ALA A 208 -12.44 -3.69 -3.25
CA ALA A 208 -12.61 -4.94 -2.52
C ALA A 208 -12.70 -6.13 -3.48
N ARG A 209 -13.49 -6.00 -4.56
CA ARG A 209 -13.58 -7.05 -5.59
C ARG A 209 -12.27 -7.29 -6.32
N LEU A 210 -11.53 -6.23 -6.65
CA LEU A 210 -10.20 -6.37 -7.25
C LEU A 210 -9.27 -7.19 -6.35
N ILE A 211 -9.25 -6.91 -5.05
CA ILE A 211 -8.41 -7.63 -4.11
C ILE A 211 -8.86 -9.10 -4.00
N GLN A 212 -10.14 -9.32 -3.78
CA GLN A 212 -10.71 -10.66 -3.58
C GLN A 212 -10.55 -11.56 -4.80
N LYS A 213 -10.84 -11.03 -6.00
CA LYS A 213 -10.93 -11.82 -7.23
C LYS A 213 -9.64 -11.86 -8.02
N ASN A 214 -8.74 -10.91 -7.79
CA ASN A 214 -7.50 -10.79 -8.54
C ASN A 214 -6.29 -10.75 -7.61
N CYS A 215 -6.13 -9.73 -6.76
CA CYS A 215 -4.84 -9.53 -6.08
C CYS A 215 -4.46 -10.67 -5.14
N ILE A 216 -5.39 -11.19 -4.33
CA ILE A 216 -5.14 -12.33 -3.45
C ILE A 216 -4.88 -13.60 -4.28
N PRO A 217 -5.77 -14.03 -5.21
CA PRO A 217 -5.50 -15.19 -6.06
C PRO A 217 -4.16 -15.12 -6.80
N GLU A 218 -3.82 -13.97 -7.38
CA GLU A 218 -2.55 -13.78 -8.09
C GLU A 218 -1.36 -13.82 -7.15
N ALA A 219 -1.46 -13.24 -5.95
CA ALA A 219 -0.41 -13.38 -4.94
C ALA A 219 -0.14 -14.86 -4.61
N LYS A 220 -1.20 -15.65 -4.40
CA LYS A 220 -1.09 -17.10 -4.17
C LYS A 220 -0.45 -17.82 -5.35
N ASN A 221 -0.86 -17.50 -6.58
CA ASN A 221 -0.31 -18.09 -7.80
C ASN A 221 1.18 -17.77 -7.98
N ILE A 222 1.61 -16.55 -7.64
CA ILE A 222 3.01 -16.14 -7.74
C ILE A 222 3.88 -16.88 -6.72
N LEU A 223 3.37 -17.14 -5.51
CA LEU A 223 4.11 -17.82 -4.45
C LEU A 223 4.10 -19.36 -4.59
N ALA A 224 3.10 -19.92 -5.28
CA ALA A 224 2.92 -21.38 -5.41
C ALA A 224 4.13 -22.13 -6.00
N PRO A 225 4.80 -21.65 -7.08
CA PRO A 225 6.00 -22.29 -7.62
C PRO A 225 7.15 -22.42 -6.63
N TYR A 226 7.19 -21.58 -5.59
CA TYR A 226 8.23 -21.55 -4.57
C TYR A 226 7.87 -22.41 -3.34
N SER A 227 6.71 -23.07 -3.35
CA SER A 227 6.22 -23.93 -2.25
C SER A 227 6.19 -23.23 -0.88
N LEU A 228 5.93 -21.93 -0.88
CA LEU A 228 5.90 -21.11 0.34
C LEU A 228 4.57 -21.29 1.07
N LYS A 229 4.65 -21.55 2.37
CA LYS A 229 3.47 -21.56 3.27
C LYS A 229 3.25 -20.15 3.80
N TYR A 230 2.03 -19.63 3.66
CA TYR A 230 1.66 -18.29 4.10
C TYR A 230 0.33 -18.32 4.84
N ASN A 231 0.11 -17.33 5.70
CA ASN A 231 -1.20 -16.99 6.21
C ASN A 231 -1.62 -15.62 5.63
N GLU A 232 -2.87 -15.51 5.21
CA GLU A 232 -3.36 -14.30 4.55
C GLU A 232 -3.45 -13.09 5.48
N THR A 233 -3.50 -13.33 6.80
CA THR A 233 -3.49 -12.28 7.83
C THR A 233 -2.07 -11.84 8.21
N ASP A 234 -1.02 -12.54 7.76
CA ASP A 234 0.35 -12.11 8.03
C ASP A 234 0.62 -10.76 7.36
N LEU A 235 1.26 -9.83 8.08
CA LEU A 235 1.54 -8.50 7.56
C LEU A 235 2.40 -8.54 6.29
N TRP A 236 3.39 -9.44 6.21
CA TRP A 236 4.20 -9.58 5.00
C TRP A 236 3.37 -10.03 3.78
N PHE A 237 2.36 -10.89 3.97
CA PHE A 237 1.48 -11.34 2.89
C PHE A 237 0.53 -10.22 2.46
N ARG A 238 -0.03 -9.45 3.40
CA ARG A 238 -0.83 -8.26 3.08
C ARG A 238 -0.02 -7.24 2.28
N LEU A 239 1.22 -6.98 2.67
CA LEU A 239 2.12 -6.10 1.90
C LEU A 239 2.43 -6.68 0.51
N PHE A 240 2.56 -8.00 0.38
CA PHE A 240 2.75 -8.66 -0.90
C PHE A 240 1.54 -8.46 -1.83
N VAL A 241 0.32 -8.64 -1.32
CA VAL A 241 -0.93 -8.35 -2.05
C VAL A 241 -1.02 -6.88 -2.44
N MET A 242 -0.59 -5.95 -1.59
CA MET A 242 -0.53 -4.52 -1.91
C MET A 242 0.43 -4.23 -3.08
N HIS A 243 1.54 -4.96 -3.20
CA HIS A 243 2.38 -4.85 -4.40
C HIS A 243 1.65 -5.36 -5.66
N VAL A 244 0.84 -6.40 -5.57
CA VAL A 244 0.02 -6.88 -6.70
C VAL A 244 -1.04 -5.85 -7.07
N TYR A 245 -1.68 -5.21 -6.08
CA TYR A 245 -2.66 -4.14 -6.29
C TYR A 245 -2.07 -2.97 -7.09
N HIS A 246 -0.90 -2.49 -6.68
CA HIS A 246 -0.26 -1.32 -7.30
C HIS A 246 0.48 -1.64 -8.60
N ALA A 247 1.32 -2.69 -8.59
CA ALA A 247 2.22 -2.98 -9.71
C ALA A 247 1.61 -3.94 -10.75
N GLY A 248 0.54 -4.65 -10.40
CA GLY A 248 -0.02 -5.73 -11.21
C GLY A 248 0.77 -7.05 -11.09
N ALA A 249 0.05 -8.17 -11.22
CA ALA A 249 0.57 -9.51 -10.97
C ALA A 249 1.82 -9.86 -11.79
N GLY A 250 1.85 -9.53 -13.09
CA GLY A 250 2.99 -9.84 -13.96
C GLY A 250 4.30 -9.18 -13.53
N ASN A 251 4.24 -7.94 -13.04
CA ASN A 251 5.43 -7.23 -12.55
C ASN A 251 5.89 -7.80 -11.20
N VAL A 252 4.96 -8.18 -10.33
CA VAL A 252 5.29 -8.85 -9.06
C VAL A 252 5.89 -10.24 -9.31
N ALA A 253 5.33 -11.00 -10.25
CA ALA A 253 5.88 -12.30 -10.65
C ALA A 253 7.33 -12.15 -11.16
N ALA A 254 7.60 -11.13 -11.99
CA ALA A 254 8.93 -10.88 -12.53
C ALA A 254 9.96 -10.53 -11.45
N VAL A 255 9.61 -9.72 -10.45
CA VAL A 255 10.55 -9.40 -9.35
C VAL A 255 10.74 -10.59 -8.41
N ILE A 256 9.70 -11.37 -8.13
CA ILE A 256 9.82 -12.59 -7.32
C ILE A 256 10.67 -13.66 -8.03
N ALA A 257 10.56 -13.79 -9.35
CA ALA A 257 11.44 -14.66 -10.15
C ALA A 257 12.91 -14.28 -10.07
N LYS A 258 13.24 -13.01 -9.80
CA LYS A 258 14.62 -12.58 -9.53
C LYS A 258 15.05 -12.89 -8.09
N ILE A 259 14.14 -12.71 -7.12
CA ILE A 259 14.40 -12.92 -5.69
C ILE A 259 14.57 -14.40 -5.36
N GLN A 260 13.80 -15.29 -6.00
CA GLN A 260 13.80 -16.74 -5.76
C GLN A 260 13.66 -17.09 -4.25
N PRO A 261 12.58 -16.64 -3.59
CA PRO A 261 12.42 -16.80 -2.15
C PRO A 261 12.31 -18.27 -1.75
N LYS A 262 12.93 -18.62 -0.62
CA LYS A 262 12.92 -19.98 -0.05
C LYS A 262 12.01 -20.11 1.17
N ILE A 263 11.70 -19.00 1.83
CA ILE A 263 10.93 -18.94 3.07
C ILE A 263 9.93 -17.79 2.96
N ALA A 264 8.67 -18.08 3.31
CA ALA A 264 7.63 -17.06 3.39
C ALA A 264 7.87 -16.21 4.64
N SER A 265 8.28 -14.96 4.45
CA SER A 265 8.67 -14.09 5.55
C SER A 265 8.72 -12.63 5.12
N LYS A 266 8.86 -11.76 6.12
CA LYS A 266 9.25 -10.35 5.98
C LYS A 266 10.35 -10.10 4.95
N GLN A 267 11.33 -11.00 4.83
CA GLN A 267 12.47 -10.82 3.93
C GLN A 267 12.04 -10.67 2.47
N ILE A 268 10.93 -11.30 2.04
CA ILE A 268 10.41 -11.16 0.67
C ILE A 268 10.11 -9.69 0.36
N ILE A 269 9.47 -8.98 1.28
CA ILE A 269 9.13 -7.56 1.10
C ILE A 269 10.38 -6.69 1.12
N LEU A 270 11.32 -6.97 2.02
CA LEU A 270 12.60 -6.26 2.07
C LEU A 270 13.39 -6.43 0.75
N ASP A 271 13.39 -7.65 0.19
CA ASP A 271 14.05 -7.93 -1.08
C ASP A 271 13.33 -7.26 -2.25
N MET A 272 12.00 -7.21 -2.24
CA MET A 272 11.22 -6.47 -3.23
C MET A 272 11.55 -4.97 -3.21
N TRP A 273 11.81 -4.38 -2.04
CA TRP A 273 12.22 -2.98 -1.95
C TRP A 273 13.58 -2.69 -2.61
N GLN A 274 14.44 -3.71 -2.75
CA GLN A 274 15.78 -3.58 -3.32
C GLN A 274 15.91 -4.14 -4.74
N ASN A 275 14.86 -4.81 -5.25
CA ASN A 275 14.89 -5.45 -6.57
C ASN A 275 13.93 -4.83 -7.56
N THR A 276 14.23 -5.05 -8.84
CA THR A 276 13.40 -4.66 -9.97
C THR A 276 13.13 -5.89 -10.85
N GLY A 277 12.01 -5.87 -11.57
CA GLY A 277 11.62 -6.94 -12.49
C GLY A 277 10.42 -6.53 -13.32
N GLY A 278 10.47 -6.71 -14.65
CA GLY A 278 9.46 -6.13 -15.55
C GLY A 278 9.32 -4.61 -15.33
N GLY A 279 8.09 -4.14 -15.13
CA GLY A 279 7.77 -2.76 -14.74
C GLY A 279 7.86 -2.47 -13.24
N PHE A 280 8.26 -3.43 -12.39
CA PHE A 280 8.45 -3.19 -10.96
C PHE A 280 9.72 -2.35 -10.72
N GLY A 281 9.52 -1.07 -10.40
CA GLY A 281 10.60 -0.10 -10.16
C GLY A 281 10.34 0.77 -8.93
N ASN A 282 10.96 1.96 -8.87
CA ASN A 282 10.98 2.81 -7.68
C ASN A 282 9.59 3.07 -7.06
N ASN A 283 8.56 3.34 -7.86
CA ASN A 283 7.21 3.57 -7.33
C ASN A 283 6.67 2.31 -6.64
N SER A 284 6.82 1.14 -7.27
CA SER A 284 6.38 -0.15 -6.72
C SER A 284 7.20 -0.56 -5.50
N GLN A 285 8.51 -0.29 -5.49
CA GLN A 285 9.40 -0.52 -4.34
C GLN A 285 8.96 0.30 -3.13
N ASN A 286 8.54 1.54 -3.33
CA ASN A 286 8.15 2.44 -2.24
C ASN A 286 6.73 2.20 -1.73
N TYR A 287 5.86 1.56 -2.51
CA TYR A 287 4.42 1.48 -2.21
C TYR A 287 4.09 0.96 -0.81
N THR A 288 4.69 -0.17 -0.42
CA THR A 288 4.45 -0.76 0.91
C THR A 288 5.27 -0.10 2.01
N GLN A 289 6.36 0.60 1.68
CA GLN A 289 7.06 1.48 2.63
C GLN A 289 6.16 2.65 3.02
N LEU A 290 5.46 3.24 2.04
CA LEU A 290 4.47 4.29 2.26
C LEU A 290 3.29 3.77 3.10
N ALA A 291 2.77 2.59 2.79
CA ALA A 291 1.67 1.98 3.55
C ALA A 291 2.03 1.82 5.04
N LEU A 292 3.22 1.29 5.35
CA LEU A 292 3.70 1.15 6.72
C LEU A 292 3.92 2.51 7.40
N ALA A 293 4.54 3.47 6.71
CA ALA A 293 4.75 4.82 7.23
C ALA A 293 3.42 5.53 7.57
N ALA A 294 2.43 5.39 6.70
CA ALA A 294 1.13 6.00 6.88
C ALA A 294 0.36 5.38 8.06
N GLN A 295 0.43 4.06 8.24
CA GLN A 295 -0.14 3.38 9.40
C GLN A 295 0.52 3.85 10.71
N LEU A 296 1.85 4.04 10.73
CA LEU A 296 2.56 4.61 11.89
C LEU A 296 2.12 6.05 12.19
N ILE A 297 1.86 6.88 11.18
CA ILE A 297 1.37 8.26 11.38
C ILE A 297 -0.04 8.26 11.97
N ILE A 298 -0.93 7.42 11.43
CA ILE A 298 -2.29 7.29 11.96
C ILE A 298 -2.26 6.80 13.39
N HIS A 299 -1.45 5.77 13.70
CA HIS A 299 -1.24 5.29 15.06
C HIS A 299 -0.84 6.44 16.00
N ASP A 300 0.22 7.19 15.69
CA ASP A 300 0.65 8.33 16.51
C ASP A 300 -0.46 9.38 16.68
N MET A 301 -1.19 9.69 15.60
CA MET A 301 -2.27 10.67 15.61
C MET A 301 -3.42 10.24 16.52
N ILE A 302 -3.80 8.96 16.48
CA ILE A 302 -4.85 8.40 17.34
C ILE A 302 -4.43 8.51 18.80
N TYR A 303 -3.27 7.96 19.16
CA TYR A 303 -2.80 7.95 20.55
C TYR A 303 -2.58 9.34 21.14
N LYS A 304 -2.33 10.35 20.28
CA LYS A 304 -2.20 11.74 20.69
C LYS A 304 -3.53 12.46 20.88
N GLU A 305 -4.57 12.08 20.13
CA GLU A 305 -5.79 12.88 19.98
C GLU A 305 -7.08 12.19 20.47
N CYS A 306 -7.05 10.90 20.83
CA CYS A 306 -8.21 10.17 21.31
C CYS A 306 -8.52 10.45 22.79
N ASP A 307 -9.80 10.33 23.16
CA ASP A 307 -10.21 10.27 24.56
C ASP A 307 -10.12 8.85 25.12
N GLU A 308 -10.44 7.86 24.28
CA GLU A 308 -10.51 6.45 24.66
C GLU A 308 -10.23 5.54 23.45
N ILE A 309 -9.52 4.44 23.68
CA ILE A 309 -9.31 3.34 22.73
C ILE A 309 -9.77 2.05 23.40
N SER A 310 -10.54 1.23 22.68
CA SER A 310 -10.99 -0.08 23.16
C SER A 310 -10.98 -1.10 22.03
N ASP A 311 -10.67 -2.35 22.34
CA ASP A 311 -10.69 -3.44 21.35
C ASP A 311 -12.11 -3.79 20.93
N CYS A 312 -12.28 -4.19 19.65
CA CYS A 312 -13.58 -4.66 19.17
C CYS A 312 -13.92 -6.09 19.63
N ALA A 313 -12.92 -6.87 20.06
CA ALA A 313 -13.09 -8.26 20.52
C ALA A 313 -13.61 -8.36 21.97
N SER A 314 -13.51 -7.31 22.77
CA SER A 314 -13.88 -7.31 24.18
C SER A 314 -15.38 -7.07 24.45
N ARG A 315 -16.28 -7.50 23.54
CA ARG A 315 -17.74 -7.39 23.71
C ARG A 315 -18.48 -8.64 23.28
#